data_AF-A0A4S2DFT6-F1
#
_entry.id   AF-A0A4S2DFT6-F1
#
_cell.length_a   1.000
_cell.length_b   1.000
_cell.length_c   1.000
_cell.angle_alpha   90.00
_cell.angle_beta   90.00
_cell.angle_gamma   90.00
#
_symmetry.space_group_name_H-M   'P 1'
#
loop_
_entity.id
_entity.type
_entity.pdbx_description
1 polymer ?
#
loop_
_entity_poly.entity_id
_entity_poly.type
_entity_poly.pdbx_seq_one_letter_code
_entity_poly.pdbx_strand_id
1 'polypeptide(L)'
;MKKYYLLSLVTASLIGATCIQCTSPKQKSGENSLPQKSELFATLPDCCPTPDGMAVAPNGDLILACPNFADITQPACLMRITKDGKITKWLDVPVLEETGWASPMGIAFNEEGDLFICDNQGWSGAEKAKNKGRVLCLKFDNGQLKETITVASGMEHPNGLRIRNGKLYVTQSSLSQIKDPSGLLVSGVYCFDMNDRDVVVTNTSEDKNLITTVITKNPEVQYGLDGIVFNEAGDLFVGNFGDGAVHRIKMDAEGKVVSNDVWAQDTTQLRTTDGMCIDDKGNIWVADFSANAVARIDKDGKIQRIAQSPDCDGNDGGLDQPGEPIVWNGQVIVSCFDLVTGPDKVNTKHDKPFTLAKLSLEEKE
;
A
#
# COMPACT_ATOMS: atom_id res chain seq x y z
N MET A 1 10.50 -13.00 -25.71
CA MET A 1 11.06 -14.16 -26.43
C MET A 1 12.20 -14.75 -25.61
N LYS A 2 11.92 -15.81 -24.83
CA LYS A 2 12.84 -16.92 -24.49
C LYS A 2 12.06 -17.87 -23.57
N LYS A 3 11.68 -19.02 -24.15
CA LYS A 3 11.04 -20.16 -23.49
C LYS A 3 12.13 -21.01 -22.85
N TYR A 4 11.86 -21.56 -21.66
CA TYR A 4 12.54 -22.76 -21.18
C TYR A 4 11.50 -23.85 -20.95
N TYR A 5 11.61 -24.93 -21.72
CA TYR A 5 10.98 -26.21 -21.46
C TYR A 5 11.83 -26.97 -20.44
N LEU A 6 11.20 -27.67 -19.50
CA LEU A 6 11.74 -28.92 -19.00
C LEU A 6 10.57 -29.87 -18.63
N LEU A 7 10.44 -30.92 -19.43
CA LEU A 7 9.65 -32.12 -19.12
C LEU A 7 10.48 -33.01 -18.19
N SER A 8 9.87 -33.56 -17.14
CA SER A 8 10.35 -34.78 -16.51
C SER A 8 9.17 -35.69 -16.17
N LEU A 9 9.19 -36.88 -16.78
CA LEU A 9 8.28 -37.99 -16.55
C LEU A 9 8.45 -38.54 -15.13
N VAL A 10 7.33 -38.76 -14.42
CA VAL A 10 7.30 -39.54 -13.18
C VAL A 10 6.58 -40.86 -13.48
N THR A 11 7.31 -41.96 -13.34
CA THR A 11 6.80 -43.33 -13.41
C THR A 11 6.09 -43.69 -12.12
N ALA A 12 4.83 -44.11 -12.22
CA ALA A 12 4.06 -44.68 -11.12
C ALA A 12 4.57 -46.08 -10.76
N SER A 13 4.69 -46.37 -9.47
CA SER A 13 4.83 -47.73 -8.95
C SER A 13 3.92 -47.87 -7.73
N LEU A 14 2.87 -48.68 -7.89
CA LEU A 14 2.02 -49.16 -6.80
C LEU A 14 2.79 -50.22 -6.01
N ILE A 15 2.89 -50.03 -4.69
CA ILE A 15 3.03 -51.14 -3.74
C ILE A 15 2.10 -50.83 -2.56
N GLY A 16 1.08 -51.67 -2.40
CA GLY A 16 0.19 -51.63 -1.24
C GLY A 16 0.78 -52.43 -0.07
N ALA A 17 0.51 -51.98 1.15
CA ALA A 17 0.45 -52.85 2.33
C ALA A 17 -0.24 -52.14 3.52
N THR A 18 -1.37 -52.72 3.91
CA THR A 18 -1.89 -52.95 5.27
C THR A 18 -2.06 -51.79 6.26
N CYS A 19 -3.34 -51.52 6.55
CA CYS A 19 -3.84 -50.78 7.70
C CYS A 19 -3.48 -51.46 9.03
N ILE A 20 -2.90 -50.70 9.96
CA ILE A 20 -2.98 -50.95 11.40
C ILE A 20 -3.50 -49.67 12.04
N GLN A 21 -4.74 -49.71 12.52
CA GLN A 21 -5.38 -48.61 13.24
C GLN A 21 -4.79 -48.52 14.65
N CYS A 22 -3.87 -47.59 14.85
CA CYS A 22 -3.56 -47.05 16.18
C CYS A 22 -4.41 -45.79 16.38
N THR A 23 -5.46 -45.88 17.20
CA THR A 23 -6.27 -44.73 17.61
C THR A 23 -5.43 -43.79 18.46
N SER A 24 -4.89 -42.75 17.84
CA SER A 24 -4.36 -41.58 18.54
C SER A 24 -5.52 -40.71 19.03
N PRO A 25 -5.43 -40.07 20.21
CA PRO A 25 -6.49 -39.20 20.69
C PRO A 25 -6.70 -38.06 19.70
N LYS A 26 -7.96 -37.81 19.33
CA LYS A 26 -8.36 -36.70 18.47
C LYS A 26 -7.78 -35.39 19.02
N GLN A 27 -6.69 -34.90 18.42
CA GLN A 27 -6.41 -33.48 18.43
C GLN A 27 -7.63 -32.81 17.81
N LYS A 28 -8.32 -31.98 18.60
CA LYS A 28 -9.20 -30.96 18.02
C LYS A 28 -8.29 -30.10 17.14
N SER A 29 -8.32 -30.33 15.83
CA SER A 29 -7.95 -29.32 14.86
C SER A 29 -8.97 -28.19 15.06
N GLY A 30 -8.62 -27.21 15.89
CA GLY A 30 -9.27 -25.92 15.75
C GLY A 30 -8.94 -25.48 14.34
N GLU A 31 -9.93 -25.47 13.45
CA GLU A 31 -9.83 -24.64 12.26
C GLU A 31 -9.48 -23.24 12.79
N ASN A 32 -8.31 -22.71 12.40
CA ASN A 32 -7.98 -21.31 12.62
C ASN A 32 -8.97 -20.51 11.78
N SER A 33 -10.22 -20.38 12.26
CA SER A 33 -11.19 -19.49 11.67
C SER A 33 -10.65 -18.08 11.81
N LEU A 34 -10.50 -17.40 10.69
CA LEU A 34 -10.09 -16.00 10.68
C LEU A 34 -11.10 -15.17 11.49
N PRO A 35 -10.65 -14.11 12.19
CA PRO A 35 -11.53 -13.27 13.00
C PRO A 35 -12.71 -12.70 12.22
N GLN A 36 -12.54 -12.39 10.93
CA GLN A 36 -13.58 -11.77 10.11
C GLN A 36 -13.59 -12.32 8.68
N LYS A 37 -14.78 -12.31 8.07
CA LYS A 37 -14.95 -12.32 6.61
C LYS A 37 -15.10 -10.87 6.14
N SER A 38 -14.39 -10.49 5.09
CA SER A 38 -14.61 -9.20 4.41
C SER A 38 -15.98 -9.18 3.70
N GLU A 39 -16.52 -7.98 3.54
CA GLU A 39 -17.79 -7.74 2.84
C GLU A 39 -17.59 -6.68 1.76
N LEU A 40 -18.46 -6.67 0.74
CA LEU A 40 -18.42 -5.64 -0.29
C LEU A 40 -18.81 -4.30 0.35
N PHE A 41 -17.93 -3.30 0.20
CA PHE A 41 -18.28 -1.93 0.51
C PHE A 41 -18.91 -1.27 -0.71
N ALA A 42 -18.21 -1.32 -1.86
CA ALA A 42 -18.70 -0.73 -3.10
C ALA A 42 -18.07 -1.35 -4.34
N THR A 43 -18.81 -1.28 -5.45
CA THR A 43 -18.28 -1.46 -6.79
C THR A 43 -17.95 -0.08 -7.37
N LEU A 44 -16.75 0.04 -7.94
CA LEU A 44 -16.22 1.26 -8.54
C LEU A 44 -16.57 1.34 -10.03
N PRO A 45 -16.70 2.56 -10.58
CA PRO A 45 -16.95 2.74 -12.01
C PRO A 45 -15.72 2.38 -12.86
N ASP A 46 -15.95 2.17 -14.15
CA ASP A 46 -14.93 1.75 -15.12
C ASP A 46 -13.71 2.68 -15.25
N CYS A 47 -13.82 3.95 -14.82
CA CYS A 47 -12.70 4.89 -14.81
C CYS A 47 -11.76 4.72 -13.61
N CYS A 48 -12.02 3.75 -12.73
CA CYS A 48 -11.25 3.47 -11.52
C CYS A 48 -10.88 1.96 -11.39
N PRO A 49 -10.19 1.36 -12.38
CA PRO A 49 -9.85 -0.06 -12.39
C PRO A 49 -8.86 -0.53 -11.33
N THR A 50 -7.96 0.34 -10.86
CA THR A 50 -6.89 -0.04 -9.92
C THR A 50 -6.85 0.94 -8.76
N PRO A 51 -7.83 0.89 -7.83
CA PRO A 51 -7.88 1.80 -6.69
C PRO A 51 -6.71 1.54 -5.74
N ASP A 52 -6.15 2.61 -5.16
CA ASP A 52 -4.99 2.53 -4.28
C ASP A 52 -5.21 3.36 -3.00
N GLY A 53 -4.43 4.44 -2.80
CA GLY A 53 -4.45 5.28 -1.61
C GLY A 53 -5.76 6.04 -1.39
N MET A 54 -6.07 6.30 -0.13
CA MET A 54 -7.28 6.94 0.35
C MET A 54 -6.95 8.01 1.40
N ALA A 55 -7.81 9.03 1.46
CA ALA A 55 -7.76 10.03 2.52
C ALA A 55 -9.16 10.54 2.85
N VAL A 56 -9.38 10.86 4.12
CA VAL A 56 -10.62 11.52 4.56
C VAL A 56 -10.45 13.02 4.35
N ALA A 57 -11.27 13.62 3.50
CA ALA A 57 -11.30 15.05 3.28
C ALA A 57 -11.84 15.80 4.52
N PRO A 58 -11.56 17.11 4.69
CA PRO A 58 -12.04 17.88 5.85
C PRO A 58 -13.56 17.89 6.05
N ASN A 59 -14.34 17.70 4.98
CA ASN A 59 -15.80 17.57 5.06
C ASN A 59 -16.26 16.17 5.52
N GLY A 60 -15.32 15.24 5.69
CA GLY A 60 -15.50 13.85 6.11
C GLY A 60 -15.85 12.87 4.98
N ASP A 61 -15.80 13.30 3.73
CA ASP A 61 -15.91 12.38 2.59
C ASP A 61 -14.61 11.61 2.38
N LEU A 62 -14.72 10.41 1.82
CA LEU A 62 -13.57 9.59 1.48
C LEU A 62 -13.14 9.92 0.04
N ILE A 63 -11.86 10.25 -0.13
CA ILE A 63 -11.22 10.42 -1.43
C ILE A 63 -10.37 9.18 -1.68
N LEU A 64 -10.46 8.66 -2.90
CA LEU A 64 -9.75 7.48 -3.36
C LEU A 64 -8.93 7.85 -4.59
N ALA A 65 -7.62 7.61 -4.55
CA ALA A 65 -6.72 7.70 -5.67
C ALA A 65 -6.84 6.44 -6.54
N CYS A 66 -6.82 6.65 -7.85
CA CYS A 66 -6.77 5.56 -8.80
C CYS A 66 -5.72 5.85 -9.88
N PRO A 67 -4.54 5.21 -9.81
CA PRO A 67 -3.47 5.39 -10.78
C PRO A 67 -3.78 4.86 -12.19
N ASN A 68 -4.82 4.01 -12.33
CA ASN A 68 -5.23 3.39 -13.59
C ASN A 68 -4.11 2.58 -14.28
N PHE A 69 -3.29 1.87 -13.51
CA PHE A 69 -2.18 1.10 -14.08
C PHE A 69 -2.63 -0.06 -14.99
N ALA A 70 -3.83 -0.59 -14.79
CA ALA A 70 -4.42 -1.59 -15.69
C ALA A 70 -4.69 -1.03 -17.09
N ASP A 71 -4.92 0.28 -17.21
CA ASP A 71 -5.16 0.96 -18.47
C ASP A 71 -4.72 2.43 -18.40
N ILE A 72 -3.42 2.64 -18.60
CA ILE A 72 -2.80 3.97 -18.55
C ILE A 72 -3.26 4.91 -19.69
N THR A 73 -4.09 4.42 -20.63
CA THR A 73 -4.72 5.30 -21.64
C THR A 73 -5.88 6.09 -21.06
N GLN A 74 -6.44 5.63 -19.94
CA GLN A 74 -7.40 6.38 -19.16
C GLN A 74 -6.68 7.35 -18.22
N PRO A 75 -7.20 8.57 -18.03
CA PRO A 75 -6.59 9.49 -17.09
C PRO A 75 -6.71 8.92 -15.68
N ALA A 76 -5.61 8.93 -14.93
CA ALA A 76 -5.66 8.65 -13.51
C ALA A 76 -6.53 9.68 -12.80
N CYS A 77 -7.29 9.24 -11.80
CA CYS A 77 -8.35 10.06 -11.24
C CYS A 77 -8.44 9.97 -9.72
N LEU A 78 -9.14 10.94 -9.15
CA LEU A 78 -9.61 10.91 -7.78
C LEU A 78 -11.11 10.64 -7.78
N MET A 79 -11.52 9.63 -7.04
CA MET A 79 -12.92 9.34 -6.76
C MET A 79 -13.29 9.97 -5.42
N ARG A 80 -14.52 10.49 -5.33
CA ARG A 80 -15.12 10.98 -4.08
C ARG A 80 -16.28 10.07 -3.71
N ILE A 81 -16.26 9.62 -2.46
CA ILE A 81 -17.28 8.79 -1.84
C ILE A 81 -17.84 9.58 -0.66
N THR A 82 -19.10 10.00 -0.78
CA THR A 82 -19.78 10.75 0.27
C THR A 82 -20.22 9.82 1.41
N LYS A 83 -20.49 10.38 2.59
CA LYS A 83 -20.93 9.60 3.78
C LYS A 83 -22.19 8.76 3.57
N ASP A 84 -23.06 9.16 2.65
CA ASP A 84 -24.26 8.39 2.22
C ASP A 84 -23.96 7.33 1.15
N GLY A 85 -22.68 7.15 0.77
CA GLY A 85 -22.22 6.09 -0.13
C GLY A 85 -22.26 6.45 -1.62
N LYS A 86 -22.50 7.72 -1.99
CA LYS A 86 -22.48 8.12 -3.40
C LYS A 86 -21.05 8.22 -3.91
N ILE A 87 -20.76 7.51 -4.99
CA ILE A 87 -19.44 7.49 -5.65
C ILE A 87 -19.50 8.33 -6.91
N THR A 88 -18.56 9.27 -7.04
CA THR A 88 -18.40 10.11 -8.23
C THR A 88 -16.93 10.34 -8.53
N LYS A 89 -16.58 10.40 -9.82
CA LYS A 89 -15.27 10.93 -10.22
C LYS A 89 -15.21 12.41 -9.85
N TRP A 90 -14.21 12.79 -9.05
CA TRP A 90 -14.04 14.17 -8.59
C TRP A 90 -13.21 14.99 -9.58
N LEU A 91 -12.03 14.47 -9.97
CA LEU A 91 -11.15 15.11 -10.96
C LEU A 91 -10.17 14.10 -11.57
N ASP A 92 -9.59 14.48 -12.70
CA ASP A 92 -8.39 13.84 -13.26
C ASP A 92 -7.14 14.46 -12.66
N VAL A 93 -6.18 13.63 -12.24
CA VAL A 93 -4.93 14.12 -11.66
C VAL A 93 -4.08 14.74 -12.77
N PRO A 94 -3.52 15.95 -12.57
CA PRO A 94 -2.74 16.62 -13.61
C PRO A 94 -1.56 15.79 -14.11
N VAL A 95 -1.57 15.53 -15.42
CA VAL A 95 -0.53 14.73 -16.08
C VAL A 95 0.83 15.41 -16.01
N LEU A 96 1.89 14.61 -15.93
CA LEU A 96 3.23 15.09 -16.24
C LEU A 96 3.40 15.10 -17.76
N GLU A 97 3.68 16.26 -18.36
CA GLU A 97 3.78 16.39 -19.83
C GLU A 97 4.82 15.45 -20.44
N GLU A 98 5.97 15.27 -19.77
CA GLU A 98 7.08 14.45 -20.27
C GLU A 98 6.72 12.96 -20.40
N THR A 99 5.90 12.43 -19.48
CA THR A 99 5.47 11.02 -19.51
C THR A 99 4.15 10.87 -20.25
N GLY A 100 3.25 11.85 -20.12
CA GLY A 100 1.91 11.87 -20.69
C GLY A 100 0.84 11.27 -19.79
N TRP A 101 1.13 11.02 -18.50
CA TRP A 101 0.14 10.51 -17.54
C TRP A 101 0.40 10.99 -16.10
N ALA A 102 -0.51 10.63 -15.20
CA ALA A 102 -0.38 10.72 -13.75
C ALA A 102 -0.57 9.32 -13.14
N SER A 103 -0.03 9.10 -11.94
CA SER A 103 -0.05 7.83 -11.20
C SER A 103 -0.20 8.10 -9.70
N PRO A 104 -1.32 8.71 -9.25
CA PRO A 104 -1.58 8.99 -7.85
C PRO A 104 -1.63 7.70 -7.02
N MET A 105 -0.84 7.64 -5.95
CA MET A 105 -0.81 6.55 -4.96
C MET A 105 -1.26 7.09 -3.60
N GLY A 106 -0.37 7.12 -2.60
CA GLY A 106 -0.62 7.71 -1.29
C GLY A 106 -1.03 9.19 -1.38
N ILE A 107 -2.10 9.52 -0.65
CA ILE A 107 -2.68 10.86 -0.58
C ILE A 107 -2.92 11.29 0.87
N ALA A 108 -2.89 12.60 1.14
CA ALA A 108 -3.27 13.14 2.44
C ALA A 108 -3.74 14.60 2.34
N PHE A 109 -4.68 14.99 3.20
CA PHE A 109 -5.09 16.39 3.36
C PHE A 109 -4.33 17.06 4.50
N ASN A 110 -4.01 18.34 4.34
CA ASN A 110 -3.68 19.20 5.48
C ASN A 110 -4.96 19.80 6.10
N GLU A 111 -4.77 20.61 7.15
CA GLU A 111 -5.89 21.24 7.88
C GLU A 111 -6.62 22.29 7.03
N GLU A 112 -5.93 22.90 6.06
CA GLU A 112 -6.50 23.87 5.12
C GLU A 112 -7.35 23.22 4.01
N GLY A 113 -7.25 21.90 3.83
CA GLY A 113 -7.94 21.16 2.78
C GLY A 113 -7.20 21.10 1.44
N ASP A 114 -5.92 21.44 1.41
CA ASP A 114 -5.03 21.12 0.30
C ASP A 114 -4.75 19.61 0.28
N LEU A 115 -4.77 19.01 -0.91
CA LEU A 115 -4.51 17.58 -1.10
C LEU A 115 -3.09 17.35 -1.59
N PHE A 116 -2.33 16.55 -0.86
CA PHE A 116 -1.01 16.09 -1.25
C PHE A 116 -1.10 14.70 -1.88
N ILE A 117 -0.32 14.47 -2.94
CA ILE A 117 -0.38 13.24 -3.75
C ILE A 117 1.04 12.78 -4.06
N CYS A 118 1.33 11.50 -3.79
CA CYS A 118 2.44 10.78 -4.41
C CYS A 118 2.07 10.39 -5.84
N ASP A 119 2.74 10.97 -6.82
CA ASP A 119 2.57 10.65 -8.23
C ASP A 119 3.68 9.69 -8.67
N ASN A 120 3.40 8.39 -8.63
CA ASN A 120 4.34 7.30 -8.83
C ASN A 120 4.54 6.91 -10.29
N GLN A 121 5.17 7.81 -11.05
CA GLN A 121 5.44 7.59 -12.48
C GLN A 121 6.28 6.31 -12.73
N GLY A 122 7.26 6.05 -11.85
CA GLY A 122 8.23 4.97 -11.99
C GLY A 122 7.63 3.56 -11.90
N TRP A 123 6.48 3.40 -11.25
CA TRP A 123 5.80 2.10 -11.10
C TRP A 123 5.52 1.39 -12.43
N SER A 124 5.23 2.17 -13.48
CA SER A 124 5.02 1.65 -14.83
C SER A 124 6.20 0.85 -15.41
N GLY A 125 7.41 1.03 -14.87
CA GLY A 125 8.64 0.46 -15.41
C GLY A 125 9.06 1.04 -16.77
N ALA A 126 8.33 2.03 -17.29
CA ALA A 126 8.64 2.66 -18.56
C ALA A 126 9.90 3.53 -18.44
N GLU A 127 10.82 3.41 -19.39
CA GLU A 127 12.09 4.16 -19.35
C GLU A 127 11.86 5.69 -19.25
N LYS A 128 10.86 6.21 -19.96
CA LYS A 128 10.52 7.64 -19.90
C LYS A 128 9.98 8.12 -18.54
N ALA A 129 9.58 7.18 -17.68
CA ALA A 129 9.02 7.45 -16.35
C ALA A 129 10.05 7.26 -15.23
N LYS A 130 11.25 6.78 -15.56
CA LYS A 130 12.34 6.59 -14.61
C LYS A 130 12.71 7.91 -13.94
N ASN A 131 12.68 7.93 -12.61
CA ASN A 131 12.95 9.12 -11.80
C ASN A 131 12.05 10.31 -12.17
N LYS A 132 10.80 10.06 -12.57
CA LYS A 132 9.81 11.09 -12.88
C LYS A 132 8.73 11.23 -11.83
N GLY A 133 8.82 10.49 -10.72
CA GLY A 133 7.88 10.60 -9.62
C GLY A 133 7.87 12.01 -9.02
N ARG A 134 6.70 12.41 -8.52
CA ARG A 134 6.45 13.74 -7.95
C ARG A 134 5.69 13.66 -6.64
N VAL A 135 5.83 14.68 -5.82
CA VAL A 135 4.85 15.03 -4.77
C VAL A 135 4.12 16.27 -5.23
N LEU A 136 2.80 16.17 -5.38
CA LEU A 136 1.94 17.28 -5.79
C LEU A 136 1.17 17.83 -4.58
N CYS A 137 0.86 19.12 -4.62
CA CYS A 137 -0.10 19.79 -3.74
C CYS A 137 -1.19 20.41 -4.62
N LEU A 138 -2.42 19.94 -4.47
CA LEU A 138 -3.60 20.44 -5.17
C LEU A 138 -4.38 21.35 -4.23
N LYS A 139 -4.61 22.59 -4.66
CA LYS A 139 -5.37 23.59 -3.91
C LYS A 139 -6.77 23.75 -4.49
N PHE A 140 -7.75 23.86 -3.60
CA PHE A 140 -9.16 23.92 -3.97
C PHE A 140 -9.82 25.21 -3.48
N ASP A 141 -10.74 25.73 -4.29
CA ASP A 141 -11.68 26.78 -3.90
C ASP A 141 -13.09 26.35 -4.30
N ASN A 142 -14.00 26.32 -3.34
CA ASN A 142 -15.36 25.82 -3.49
C ASN A 142 -15.44 24.43 -4.15
N GLY A 143 -14.50 23.54 -3.81
CA GLY A 143 -14.42 22.17 -4.33
C GLY A 143 -13.88 22.04 -5.76
N GLN A 144 -13.46 23.14 -6.38
CA GLN A 144 -12.82 23.16 -7.69
C GLN A 144 -11.31 23.33 -7.56
N LEU A 145 -10.55 22.56 -8.35
CA LEU A 145 -9.10 22.70 -8.44
C LEU A 145 -8.75 24.09 -8.97
N LYS A 146 -7.90 24.82 -8.24
CA LYS A 146 -7.40 26.15 -8.63
C LYS A 146 -5.93 26.14 -8.98
N GLU A 147 -5.15 25.37 -8.24
CA GLU A 147 -3.71 25.35 -8.39
C GLU A 147 -3.19 23.95 -8.18
N THR A 148 -2.17 23.58 -8.96
CA THR A 148 -1.37 22.38 -8.75
C THR A 148 0.08 22.80 -8.62
N ILE A 149 0.68 22.40 -7.52
CA ILE A 149 2.03 22.76 -7.14
C ILE A 149 2.85 21.48 -7.10
N THR A 150 4.02 21.49 -7.74
CA THR A 150 5.01 20.44 -7.55
C THR A 150 5.80 20.77 -6.28
N VAL A 151 5.64 19.96 -5.23
CA VAL A 151 6.43 20.10 -4.00
C VAL A 151 7.83 19.52 -4.23
N ALA A 152 7.87 18.31 -4.77
CA ALA A 152 9.10 17.60 -5.11
C ALA A 152 8.94 16.86 -6.45
N SER A 153 10.05 16.68 -7.16
CA SER A 153 10.14 16.00 -8.44
C SER A 153 11.43 15.18 -8.52
N GLY A 154 11.53 14.31 -9.52
CA GLY A 154 12.74 13.51 -9.73
C GLY A 154 12.77 12.21 -8.93
N MET A 155 11.68 11.83 -8.25
CA MET A 155 11.63 10.66 -7.38
C MET A 155 11.57 9.37 -8.19
N GLU A 156 12.25 8.31 -7.73
CA GLU A 156 12.24 7.01 -8.40
C GLU A 156 10.88 6.30 -8.23
N HIS A 157 10.41 6.18 -6.99
CA HIS A 157 9.23 5.37 -6.65
C HIS A 157 8.42 5.88 -5.44
N PRO A 158 7.91 7.13 -5.45
CA PRO A 158 7.15 7.67 -4.32
C PRO A 158 5.83 6.92 -4.14
N ASN A 159 5.48 6.50 -2.93
CA ASN A 159 4.34 5.62 -2.72
C ASN A 159 3.39 6.13 -1.63
N GLY A 160 3.65 5.84 -0.36
CA GLY A 160 2.86 6.30 0.78
C GLY A 160 3.18 7.74 1.19
N LEU A 161 2.18 8.47 1.72
CA LEU A 161 2.31 9.86 2.16
C LEU A 161 1.54 10.13 3.46
N ARG A 162 2.18 10.79 4.43
CA ARG A 162 1.52 11.34 5.63
C ARG A 162 2.03 12.74 5.96
N ILE A 163 1.17 13.53 6.59
CA ILE A 163 1.47 14.89 7.02
C ILE A 163 1.57 14.92 8.54
N ARG A 164 2.61 15.57 9.06
CA ARG A 164 2.72 15.87 10.49
C ARG A 164 3.55 17.11 10.71
N ASN A 165 3.10 18.01 11.59
CA ASN A 165 3.85 19.21 12.00
C ASN A 165 4.35 20.07 10.82
N GLY A 166 3.51 20.24 9.78
CA GLY A 166 3.85 21.01 8.59
C GLY A 166 4.85 20.34 7.64
N LYS A 167 5.16 19.06 7.86
CA LYS A 167 6.05 18.25 7.02
C LYS A 167 5.28 17.15 6.30
N LEU A 168 5.75 16.82 5.10
CA LEU A 168 5.31 15.67 4.31
C LEU A 168 6.33 14.54 4.49
N TYR A 169 5.87 13.36 4.88
CA TYR A 169 6.67 12.15 4.96
C TYR A 169 6.24 11.20 3.86
N VAL A 170 7.20 10.84 3.00
CA VAL A 170 6.94 10.09 1.78
C VAL A 170 7.82 8.86 1.73
N THR A 171 7.23 7.68 1.55
CA THR A 171 8.00 6.48 1.30
C THR A 171 8.43 6.42 -0.16
N GLN A 172 9.64 5.94 -0.39
CA GLN A 172 10.14 5.63 -1.71
C GLN A 172 10.52 4.16 -1.77
N SER A 173 9.71 3.37 -2.49
CA SER A 173 9.78 1.91 -2.48
C SER A 173 11.02 1.34 -3.16
N SER A 174 11.77 2.18 -3.90
CA SER A 174 13.05 1.85 -4.52
C SER A 174 13.98 3.06 -4.56
N LEU A 175 15.25 2.85 -4.27
CA LEU A 175 16.37 3.78 -4.41
C LEU A 175 17.52 3.06 -5.11
N SER A 176 17.34 2.74 -6.38
CA SER A 176 18.27 1.91 -7.16
C SER A 176 19.67 2.50 -7.27
N GLN A 177 19.86 3.81 -7.06
CA GLN A 177 21.17 4.46 -7.07
C GLN A 177 21.98 4.18 -5.79
N ILE A 178 21.32 3.89 -4.67
CA ILE A 178 21.98 3.52 -3.42
C ILE A 178 22.28 2.03 -3.47
N LYS A 179 23.56 1.66 -3.56
CA LYS A 179 23.99 0.27 -3.66
C LYS A 179 24.37 -0.28 -2.29
N ASP A 180 23.63 -1.28 -1.82
CA ASP A 180 24.04 -2.09 -0.68
C ASP A 180 25.02 -3.20 -1.13
N PRO A 181 26.07 -3.54 -0.36
CA PRO A 181 27.01 -4.61 -0.70
C PRO A 181 26.38 -6.00 -0.89
N SER A 182 25.22 -6.27 -0.30
CA SER A 182 24.48 -7.52 -0.52
C SER A 182 23.84 -7.61 -1.90
N GLY A 183 23.71 -6.49 -2.61
CA GLY A 183 22.97 -6.38 -3.87
C GLY A 183 21.45 -6.28 -3.71
N LEU A 184 20.95 -6.27 -2.47
CA LEU A 184 19.52 -6.12 -2.17
C LEU A 184 19.04 -4.67 -2.36
N LEU A 185 17.75 -4.53 -2.60
CA LEU A 185 17.08 -3.25 -2.81
C LEU A 185 17.15 -2.39 -1.54
N VAL A 186 17.51 -1.12 -1.76
CA VAL A 186 17.41 -0.05 -0.76
C VAL A 186 16.15 0.76 -1.07
N SER A 187 15.41 1.10 -0.03
CA SER A 187 14.28 2.03 -0.04
C SER A 187 14.43 3.04 1.09
N GLY A 188 13.57 4.05 1.16
CA GLY A 188 13.74 5.09 2.18
C GLY A 188 12.53 5.97 2.42
N VAL A 189 12.64 6.81 3.45
CA VAL A 189 11.65 7.83 3.79
C VAL A 189 12.23 9.20 3.49
N TYR A 190 11.48 10.00 2.75
CA TYR A 190 11.77 11.40 2.47
C TYR A 190 10.91 12.30 3.35
N CYS A 191 11.46 13.46 3.71
CA CYS A 191 10.76 14.51 4.45
C CYS A 191 10.88 15.84 3.71
N PHE A 192 9.76 16.50 3.44
CA PHE A 192 9.68 17.81 2.78
C PHE A 192 8.91 18.79 3.66
N ASP A 193 9.15 20.10 3.51
CA ASP A 193 8.21 21.09 4.01
C ASP A 193 6.95 21.09 3.14
N MET A 194 5.76 21.20 3.72
CA MET A 194 4.52 21.27 2.92
C MET A 194 4.46 22.52 2.04
N ASN A 195 5.27 23.55 2.35
CA ASN A 195 5.39 24.77 1.56
C ASN A 195 6.54 24.74 0.56
N ASP A 196 7.31 23.65 0.49
CA ASP A 196 8.35 23.50 -0.51
C ASP A 196 7.76 23.58 -1.93
N ARG A 197 8.59 24.04 -2.85
CA ARG A 197 8.28 24.20 -4.26
C ARG A 197 9.45 23.69 -5.07
N ASP A 198 9.16 22.84 -6.05
CA ASP A 198 10.11 22.40 -7.07
C ASP A 198 11.41 21.80 -6.50
N VAL A 199 11.32 21.08 -5.38
CA VAL A 199 12.48 20.34 -4.85
C VAL A 199 12.87 19.25 -5.84
N VAL A 200 14.14 19.21 -6.22
CA VAL A 200 14.68 18.17 -7.11
C VAL A 200 15.32 17.08 -6.27
N VAL A 201 14.74 15.89 -6.28
CA VAL A 201 15.23 14.71 -5.58
C VAL A 201 16.32 14.04 -6.40
N THR A 202 17.42 13.73 -5.73
CA THR A 202 18.63 13.13 -6.32
C THR A 202 18.58 11.59 -6.31
N ASN A 203 17.82 11.01 -5.39
CA ASN A 203 17.74 9.57 -5.11
C ASN A 203 19.07 8.95 -4.62
N THR A 204 19.97 9.76 -4.07
CA THR A 204 21.26 9.29 -3.50
C THR A 204 21.27 9.41 -1.97
N SER A 205 22.28 8.81 -1.33
CA SER A 205 22.49 8.90 0.12
C SER A 205 22.76 10.32 0.62
N GLU A 206 23.14 11.23 -0.27
CA GLU A 206 23.45 12.63 0.04
C GLU A 206 22.23 13.55 -0.09
N ASP A 207 21.07 13.04 -0.50
CA ASP A 207 19.85 13.83 -0.57
C ASP A 207 19.47 14.32 0.83
N LYS A 208 19.44 15.64 1.01
CA LYS A 208 19.11 16.26 2.31
C LYS A 208 17.70 15.91 2.81
N ASN A 209 16.79 15.51 1.91
CA ASN A 209 15.42 15.19 2.25
C ASN A 209 15.25 13.70 2.59
N LEU A 210 16.23 12.84 2.27
CA LEU A 210 16.22 11.43 2.65
C LEU A 210 16.59 11.30 4.13
N ILE A 211 15.63 10.93 4.98
CA ILE A 211 15.82 10.91 6.44
C ILE A 211 16.25 9.54 6.98
N THR A 212 15.93 8.46 6.27
CA THR A 212 16.39 7.10 6.59
C THR A 212 16.24 6.19 5.39
N THR A 213 17.05 5.13 5.34
CA THR A 213 16.92 4.02 4.39
C THR A 213 16.65 2.70 5.10
N VAL A 214 16.14 1.73 4.35
CA VAL A 214 15.92 0.34 4.75
C VAL A 214 16.31 -0.58 3.60
N ILE A 215 16.92 -1.72 3.94
CA ILE A 215 17.25 -2.80 2.99
C ILE A 215 16.14 -3.85 3.06
N THR A 216 15.57 -4.21 1.92
CA THR A 216 14.60 -5.31 1.81
C THR A 216 15.33 -6.64 1.70
N LYS A 217 15.24 -7.46 2.75
CA LYS A 217 16.02 -8.68 2.93
C LYS A 217 15.50 -9.86 2.12
N ASN A 218 14.21 -9.89 1.81
CA ASN A 218 13.58 -10.98 1.07
C ASN A 218 14.03 -10.97 -0.41
N PRO A 219 14.86 -11.92 -0.86
CA PRO A 219 15.37 -11.91 -2.23
C PRO A 219 14.29 -12.22 -3.28
N GLU A 220 13.15 -12.80 -2.88
CA GLU A 220 12.05 -13.13 -3.79
C GLU A 220 11.16 -11.93 -4.09
N VAL A 221 11.10 -10.95 -3.17
CA VAL A 221 10.25 -9.77 -3.27
C VAL A 221 11.08 -8.53 -2.98
N GLN A 222 11.70 -7.98 -4.02
CA GLN A 222 12.52 -6.78 -3.94
C GLN A 222 11.68 -5.54 -4.19
N TYR A 223 10.81 -5.22 -3.23
CA TYR A 223 10.01 -4.00 -3.17
C TYR A 223 9.99 -3.50 -1.73
N GLY A 224 10.37 -2.23 -1.54
CA GLY A 224 10.76 -1.72 -0.22
C GLY A 224 9.66 -1.03 0.55
N LEU A 225 10.00 0.12 1.14
CA LEU A 225 9.08 0.87 1.99
C LEU A 225 7.82 1.31 1.24
N ASP A 226 6.66 1.10 1.85
CA ASP A 226 5.36 1.43 1.26
C ASP A 226 4.43 2.17 2.23
N GLY A 227 3.48 1.48 2.86
CA GLY A 227 2.55 2.09 3.81
C GLY A 227 3.26 2.81 4.95
N ILE A 228 2.68 3.94 5.36
CA ILE A 228 3.26 4.86 6.34
C ILE A 228 2.17 5.44 7.23
N VAL A 229 2.39 5.48 8.54
CA VAL A 229 1.45 6.06 9.51
C VAL A 229 2.17 6.57 10.75
N PHE A 230 1.61 7.59 11.38
CA PHE A 230 2.06 8.04 12.69
C PHE A 230 1.13 7.52 13.79
N ASN A 231 1.69 7.19 14.95
CA ASN A 231 0.88 7.07 16.16
C ASN A 231 0.69 8.44 16.85
N GLU A 232 -0.11 8.46 17.91
CA GLU A 232 -0.35 9.66 18.73
C GLU A 232 0.96 10.24 19.32
N ALA A 233 1.85 9.36 19.80
CA ALA A 233 3.14 9.73 20.39
C ALA A 233 4.13 10.36 19.39
N GLY A 234 3.90 10.23 18.09
CA GLY A 234 4.78 10.77 17.04
C GLY A 234 5.84 9.84 16.52
N ASP A 235 5.78 8.55 16.87
CA ASP A 235 6.54 7.55 16.17
C ASP A 235 5.96 7.34 14.76
N LEU A 236 6.86 7.22 13.80
CA LEU A 236 6.53 6.91 12.41
C LEU A 236 6.65 5.41 12.19
N PHE A 237 5.60 4.77 11.71
CA PHE A 237 5.59 3.37 11.31
C PHE A 237 5.61 3.27 9.80
N VAL A 238 6.45 2.39 9.27
CA VAL A 238 6.60 2.19 7.83
C VAL A 238 6.69 0.70 7.52
N GLY A 239 5.88 0.24 6.58
CA GLY A 239 5.91 -1.15 6.10
C GLY A 239 7.05 -1.35 5.10
N ASN A 240 7.85 -2.40 5.29
CA ASN A 240 8.79 -2.90 4.29
C ASN A 240 8.12 -4.07 3.55
N PHE A 241 7.61 -3.77 2.35
CA PHE A 241 6.69 -4.64 1.62
C PHE A 241 7.23 -6.05 1.46
N GLY A 242 8.45 -6.20 0.95
CA GLY A 242 9.03 -7.51 0.66
C GLY A 242 9.33 -8.35 1.90
N ASP A 243 9.56 -7.71 3.05
CA ASP A 243 9.95 -8.40 4.27
C ASP A 243 8.76 -8.77 5.18
N GLY A 244 7.55 -8.29 4.89
CA GLY A 244 6.39 -8.46 5.77
C GLY A 244 6.66 -7.86 7.16
N ALA A 245 7.40 -6.76 7.21
CA ALA A 245 7.91 -6.16 8.45
C ALA A 245 7.47 -4.71 8.56
N VAL A 246 7.14 -4.28 9.78
CA VAL A 246 6.86 -2.87 10.10
C VAL A 246 8.02 -2.31 10.90
N HIS A 247 8.64 -1.27 10.36
CA HIS A 247 9.66 -0.47 11.01
C HIS A 247 9.02 0.61 11.89
N ARG A 248 9.63 0.90 13.04
CA ARG A 248 9.32 2.07 13.87
C ARG A 248 10.50 3.03 13.83
N ILE A 249 10.25 4.22 13.30
CA ILE A 249 11.19 5.31 13.18
C ILE A 249 10.85 6.35 14.24
N LYS A 250 11.83 6.64 15.09
CA LYS A 250 11.72 7.69 16.12
C LYS A 250 12.49 8.92 15.68
N MET A 251 11.89 10.08 15.85
CA MET A 251 12.51 11.37 15.57
C MET A 251 12.59 12.21 16.84
N ASP A 252 13.59 13.08 16.92
CA ASP A 252 13.64 14.13 17.95
C ASP A 252 12.70 15.30 17.60
N ALA A 253 12.68 16.32 18.46
CA ALA A 253 11.79 17.48 18.28
C ALA A 253 12.12 18.29 17.02
N GLU A 254 13.37 18.21 16.55
CA GLU A 254 13.86 18.83 15.34
C GLU A 254 13.58 17.99 14.08
N GLY A 255 13.01 16.80 14.23
CA GLY A 255 12.66 15.89 13.14
C GLY A 255 13.80 15.02 12.64
N LYS A 256 14.92 14.95 13.36
CA LYS A 256 16.05 14.08 13.02
C LYS A 256 15.77 12.67 13.51
N VAL A 257 16.08 11.67 12.68
CA VAL A 257 15.94 10.25 13.04
C VAL A 257 16.92 9.89 14.16
N VAL A 258 16.35 9.37 15.26
CA VAL A 258 17.05 8.87 16.45
C VAL A 258 17.19 7.35 16.40
N SER A 259 16.16 6.63 15.92
CA SER A 259 16.23 5.18 15.69
C SER A 259 15.31 4.75 14.56
N ASN A 260 15.63 3.60 13.96
CA ASN A 260 14.82 2.90 12.98
C ASN A 260 15.02 1.40 13.21
N ASP A 261 14.01 0.77 13.79
CA ASP A 261 14.07 -0.62 14.23
C ASP A 261 12.91 -1.42 13.63
N VAL A 262 13.13 -2.70 13.31
CA VAL A 262 12.03 -3.62 12.99
C VAL A 262 11.22 -3.80 14.27
N TRP A 263 10.00 -3.28 14.28
CA TRP A 263 9.14 -3.25 15.46
C TRP A 263 8.19 -4.44 15.51
N ALA A 264 7.66 -4.85 14.35
CA ALA A 264 6.80 -6.02 14.23
C ALA A 264 7.14 -6.80 12.96
N GLN A 265 7.28 -8.12 13.09
CA GLN A 265 7.46 -9.04 11.95
C GLN A 265 7.00 -10.45 12.33
N ASP A 266 6.01 -10.95 11.60
CA ASP A 266 5.53 -12.33 11.67
C ASP A 266 4.95 -12.70 10.30
N THR A 267 5.78 -13.32 9.46
CA THR A 267 5.42 -13.66 8.07
C THR A 267 4.34 -14.74 7.98
N THR A 268 3.98 -15.40 9.08
CA THR A 268 2.84 -16.32 9.12
C THR A 268 1.50 -15.58 9.18
N GLN A 269 1.49 -14.36 9.73
CA GLN A 269 0.30 -13.51 9.86
C GLN A 269 0.28 -12.37 8.82
N LEU A 270 1.45 -11.85 8.44
CA LEU A 270 1.63 -10.72 7.53
C LEU A 270 2.80 -10.99 6.59
N ARG A 271 2.50 -11.44 5.38
CA ARG A 271 3.52 -11.84 4.39
C ARG A 271 4.15 -10.63 3.70
N THR A 272 3.33 -9.62 3.41
CA THR A 272 3.75 -8.35 2.80
C THR A 272 3.08 -7.18 3.49
N THR A 273 3.64 -5.98 3.35
CA THR A 273 3.05 -4.75 3.90
C THR A 273 2.88 -3.73 2.78
N ASP A 274 1.64 -3.47 2.39
CA ASP A 274 1.30 -2.39 1.48
C ASP A 274 0.84 -1.17 2.29
N GLY A 275 -0.27 -0.52 1.91
CA GLY A 275 -0.89 0.58 2.64
C GLY A 275 -1.28 0.22 4.07
N MET A 276 -1.33 1.24 4.93
CA MET A 276 -1.72 1.08 6.33
C MET A 276 -2.40 2.32 6.92
N CYS A 277 -3.26 2.09 7.92
CA CYS A 277 -3.85 3.13 8.75
C CYS A 277 -3.80 2.75 10.22
N ILE A 278 -4.05 3.72 11.10
CA ILE A 278 -4.14 3.52 12.54
C ILE A 278 -5.57 3.80 13.00
N ASP A 279 -6.10 2.95 13.87
CA ASP A 279 -7.41 3.16 14.51
C ASP A 279 -7.29 4.02 15.78
N ASP A 280 -8.44 4.38 16.35
CA ASP A 280 -8.56 5.19 17.57
C ASP A 280 -8.02 4.47 18.83
N LYS A 281 -7.94 3.13 18.77
CA LYS A 281 -7.33 2.29 19.80
C LYS A 281 -5.82 2.19 19.61
N GLY A 282 -5.24 2.78 18.58
CA GLY A 282 -3.81 2.76 18.29
C GLY A 282 -3.32 1.44 17.67
N ASN A 283 -4.20 0.62 17.12
CA ASN A 283 -3.80 -0.54 16.33
C ASN A 283 -3.57 -0.11 14.88
N ILE A 284 -2.55 -0.71 14.25
CA ILE A 284 -2.23 -0.47 12.84
C ILE A 284 -2.90 -1.57 12.01
N TRP A 285 -3.72 -1.17 11.05
CA TRP A 285 -4.30 -2.05 10.05
C TRP A 285 -3.43 -2.00 8.80
N VAL A 286 -3.02 -3.17 8.30
CA VAL A 286 -2.07 -3.30 7.19
C VAL A 286 -2.65 -4.21 6.14
N ALA A 287 -2.59 -3.77 4.88
CA ALA A 287 -2.89 -4.62 3.75
C ALA A 287 -1.73 -5.61 3.49
N ASP A 288 -2.07 -6.90 3.45
CA ASP A 288 -1.18 -7.97 3.02
C ASP A 288 -1.51 -8.32 1.57
N PHE A 289 -1.01 -7.46 0.67
CA PHE A 289 -1.27 -7.46 -0.75
C PHE A 289 -1.03 -8.82 -1.42
N SER A 290 0.06 -9.50 -1.07
CA SER A 290 0.44 -10.77 -1.69
C SER A 290 -0.36 -11.97 -1.19
N ALA A 291 -1.03 -11.83 -0.05
CA ALA A 291 -1.77 -12.91 0.59
C ALA A 291 -3.29 -12.74 0.50
N ASN A 292 -3.78 -11.70 -0.21
CA ASN A 292 -5.19 -11.32 -0.25
C ASN A 292 -5.78 -11.19 1.16
N ALA A 293 -5.05 -10.49 2.04
CA ALA A 293 -5.37 -10.44 3.47
C ALA A 293 -5.22 -9.04 4.06
N VAL A 294 -5.84 -8.85 5.23
CA VAL A 294 -5.62 -7.67 6.08
C VAL A 294 -5.20 -8.16 7.46
N ALA A 295 -4.14 -7.58 8.00
CA ALA A 295 -3.68 -7.83 9.35
C ALA A 295 -3.88 -6.60 10.23
N ARG A 296 -3.96 -6.83 11.54
CA ARG A 296 -3.94 -5.80 12.56
C ARG A 296 -2.74 -6.03 13.46
N ILE A 297 -2.05 -4.95 13.81
CA ILE A 297 -0.91 -4.94 14.72
C ILE A 297 -1.28 -4.11 15.94
N ASP A 298 -1.23 -4.70 17.13
CA ASP A 298 -1.51 -3.97 18.37
C ASP A 298 -0.33 -3.08 18.80
N LYS A 299 -0.51 -2.30 19.87
CA LYS A 299 0.50 -1.36 20.42
C LYS A 299 1.80 -2.03 20.87
N ASP A 300 1.76 -3.34 21.14
CA ASP A 300 2.91 -4.13 21.57
C ASP A 300 3.64 -4.79 20.39
N GLY A 301 3.13 -4.62 19.17
CA GLY A 301 3.72 -5.17 17.95
C GLY A 301 3.23 -6.57 17.60
N LYS A 302 2.18 -7.07 18.26
CA LYS A 302 1.62 -8.39 17.96
C LYS A 302 0.77 -8.31 16.70
N ILE A 303 1.12 -9.12 15.71
CA ILE A 303 0.43 -9.21 14.44
C ILE A 303 -0.66 -10.29 14.51
N GLN A 304 -1.84 -9.97 13.99
CA GLN A 304 -2.93 -10.93 13.81
C GLN A 304 -3.54 -10.74 12.42
N ARG A 305 -3.62 -11.81 11.63
CA ARG A 305 -4.39 -11.82 10.39
C ARG A 305 -5.88 -11.76 10.72
N ILE A 306 -6.57 -10.73 10.22
CA ILE A 306 -7.98 -10.47 10.54
C ILE A 306 -8.90 -11.09 9.50
N ALA A 307 -8.55 -10.95 8.22
CA ALA A 307 -9.30 -11.49 7.11
C ALA A 307 -8.35 -11.92 6.00
N GLN A 308 -8.78 -12.88 5.19
CA GLN A 308 -8.06 -13.38 4.04
C GLN A 308 -9.05 -13.99 3.04
N SER A 309 -8.78 -13.76 1.77
CA SER A 309 -9.52 -14.32 0.64
C SER A 309 -8.62 -15.24 -0.19
N PRO A 310 -9.20 -16.24 -0.87
CA PRO A 310 -8.52 -16.89 -1.98
C PRO A 310 -8.37 -15.92 -3.16
N ASP A 311 -7.86 -16.43 -4.29
CA ASP A 311 -8.00 -15.76 -5.59
C ASP A 311 -9.50 -15.55 -5.88
N CYS A 312 -9.90 -14.32 -6.18
CA CYS A 312 -11.30 -13.90 -6.34
C CYS A 312 -11.42 -12.72 -7.32
N ASP A 313 -12.63 -12.21 -7.53
CA ASP A 313 -12.93 -11.04 -8.38
C ASP A 313 -13.51 -9.85 -7.57
N GLY A 314 -13.48 -9.96 -6.24
CA GLY A 314 -14.04 -8.98 -5.30
C GLY A 314 -15.58 -8.82 -5.30
N ASN A 315 -16.35 -9.49 -6.17
CA ASN A 315 -17.79 -9.22 -6.35
C ASN A 315 -18.63 -9.50 -5.09
N ASP A 316 -18.20 -10.41 -4.23
CA ASP A 316 -18.84 -10.70 -2.93
C ASP A 316 -18.17 -9.99 -1.75
N GLY A 317 -17.20 -9.11 -2.01
CA GLY A 317 -16.40 -8.43 -0.99
C GLY A 317 -15.10 -9.12 -0.62
N GLY A 318 -14.65 -10.10 -1.41
CA GLY A 318 -13.31 -10.68 -1.27
C GLY A 318 -12.20 -9.62 -1.31
N LEU A 319 -11.15 -9.85 -0.54
CA LEU A 319 -9.94 -9.03 -0.54
C LEU A 319 -9.12 -9.37 -1.79
N ASP A 320 -9.43 -8.69 -2.88
CA ASP A 320 -8.81 -8.94 -4.17
C ASP A 320 -7.56 -8.08 -4.34
N GLN A 321 -6.43 -8.58 -3.85
CA GLN A 321 -5.16 -7.86 -3.76
C GLN A 321 -5.32 -6.50 -3.05
N PRO A 322 -5.51 -6.50 -1.71
CA PRO A 322 -5.76 -5.28 -0.96
C PRO A 322 -4.54 -4.33 -1.02
N GLY A 323 -4.78 -3.07 -1.37
CA GLY A 323 -3.76 -2.02 -1.49
C GLY A 323 -3.65 -1.17 -0.22
N GLU A 324 -4.69 -0.44 0.15
CA GLU A 324 -4.71 0.39 1.36
C GLU A 324 -5.97 0.17 2.21
N PRO A 325 -5.85 -0.05 3.53
CA PRO A 325 -6.94 0.06 4.48
C PRO A 325 -7.04 1.49 5.04
N ILE A 326 -8.25 1.97 5.29
CA ILE A 326 -8.52 3.23 5.98
C ILE A 326 -9.69 3.10 6.96
N VAL A 327 -9.55 3.69 8.15
CA VAL A 327 -10.67 3.80 9.10
C VAL A 327 -11.60 4.93 8.65
N TRP A 328 -12.84 4.58 8.30
CA TRP A 328 -13.84 5.56 7.87
C TRP A 328 -15.24 5.11 8.27
N ASN A 329 -16.03 6.05 8.82
CA ASN A 329 -17.42 5.83 9.22
C ASN A 329 -17.64 4.60 10.14
N GLY A 330 -16.72 4.37 11.08
CA GLY A 330 -16.80 3.26 12.05
C GLY A 330 -16.43 1.88 11.49
N GLN A 331 -15.79 1.82 10.32
CA GLN A 331 -15.36 0.59 9.67
C GLN A 331 -13.95 0.74 9.13
N VAL A 332 -13.33 -0.38 8.73
CA VAL A 332 -12.12 -0.38 7.91
C VAL A 332 -12.54 -0.60 6.47
N ILE A 333 -12.30 0.38 5.61
CA ILE A 333 -12.50 0.26 4.16
C ILE A 333 -11.17 -0.11 3.53
N VAL A 334 -11.17 -1.00 2.54
CA VAL A 334 -9.96 -1.53 1.91
C VAL A 334 -10.08 -1.37 0.40
N SER A 335 -9.11 -0.72 -0.24
CA SER A 335 -9.00 -0.72 -1.69
C SER A 335 -8.46 -2.06 -2.19
N CYS A 336 -9.04 -2.57 -3.28
CA CYS A 336 -8.61 -3.81 -3.94
C CYS A 336 -7.92 -3.43 -5.26
N PHE A 337 -6.59 -3.49 -5.29
CA PHE A 337 -5.77 -2.99 -6.38
C PHE A 337 -5.84 -3.85 -7.64
N ASP A 338 -6.03 -5.17 -7.45
CA ASP A 338 -6.24 -6.21 -8.45
C ASP A 338 -5.46 -6.00 -9.76
N LEU A 339 -4.13 -6.13 -9.76
CA LEU A 339 -3.36 -5.98 -11.01
C LEU A 339 -2.14 -6.89 -11.09
N VAL A 340 -1.41 -7.03 -9.99
CA VAL A 340 -0.11 -7.68 -9.98
C VAL A 340 -0.27 -9.18 -9.86
N THR A 341 0.39 -9.93 -10.73
CA THR A 341 0.39 -11.39 -10.71
C THR A 341 1.82 -11.90 -10.61
N GLY A 342 2.01 -13.10 -10.07
CA GLY A 342 3.34 -13.65 -9.87
C GLY A 342 3.33 -14.90 -9.01
N PRO A 343 4.47 -15.61 -8.91
CA PRO A 343 4.59 -16.81 -8.07
C PRO A 343 4.37 -16.52 -6.59
N ASP A 344 4.50 -15.26 -6.18
CA ASP A 344 4.30 -14.79 -4.82
C ASP A 344 2.92 -14.14 -4.60
N LYS A 345 2.05 -14.07 -5.61
CA LYS A 345 0.71 -13.45 -5.51
C LYS A 345 -0.39 -14.51 -5.49
N VAL A 346 -1.44 -14.24 -4.73
CA VAL A 346 -2.68 -15.03 -4.79
C VAL A 346 -3.43 -14.70 -6.09
N ASN A 347 -3.52 -13.43 -6.47
CA ASN A 347 -4.17 -12.99 -7.71
C ASN A 347 -3.50 -13.58 -8.96
N THR A 348 -4.34 -14.08 -9.87
CA THR A 348 -3.88 -14.69 -11.13
C THR A 348 -4.13 -13.83 -12.37
N LYS A 349 -4.97 -12.79 -12.28
CA LYS A 349 -5.29 -11.83 -13.35
C LYS A 349 -5.97 -10.60 -12.76
N HIS A 350 -5.99 -9.51 -13.53
CA HIS A 350 -6.88 -8.37 -13.32
C HIS A 350 -8.24 -8.65 -13.96
N ASP A 351 -9.34 -8.37 -13.27
CA ASP A 351 -10.69 -8.46 -13.83
C ASP A 351 -11.71 -7.50 -13.19
N LYS A 352 -12.99 -7.70 -13.54
CA LYS A 352 -14.12 -6.92 -13.02
C LYS A 352 -14.94 -7.82 -12.10
N PRO A 353 -15.62 -7.25 -11.09
CA PRO A 353 -15.74 -5.82 -10.79
C PRO A 353 -14.53 -5.20 -10.07
N PHE A 354 -14.35 -3.88 -10.22
CA PHE A 354 -13.40 -3.11 -9.42
C PHE A 354 -14.05 -2.76 -8.08
N THR A 355 -13.40 -3.04 -6.96
CA THR A 355 -14.09 -3.03 -5.66
C THR A 355 -13.34 -2.33 -4.54
N LEU A 356 -14.13 -1.92 -3.55
CA LEU A 356 -13.68 -1.65 -2.20
C LEU A 356 -14.32 -2.71 -1.30
N ALA A 357 -13.54 -3.30 -0.40
CA ALA A 357 -14.02 -4.17 0.66
C ALA A 357 -14.17 -3.41 1.98
N LYS A 358 -14.90 -3.99 2.94
CA LYS A 358 -14.97 -3.50 4.32
C LYS A 358 -14.78 -4.62 5.34
N LEU A 359 -14.25 -4.22 6.49
CA LEU A 359 -14.12 -5.00 7.71
C LEU A 359 -14.69 -4.21 8.90
N SER A 360 -15.08 -4.93 9.94
CA SER A 360 -15.49 -4.33 11.21
C SER A 360 -14.26 -3.87 12.01
N LEU A 361 -14.35 -2.69 12.64
CA LEU A 361 -13.35 -2.25 13.62
C LEU A 361 -13.39 -3.09 14.90
N GLU A 362 -14.55 -3.65 15.22
CA GLU A 362 -14.77 -4.50 16.38
C GLU A 362 -14.76 -5.97 15.95
N GLU A 363 -14.05 -6.81 16.71
CA GLU A 363 -14.17 -8.26 16.53
C GLU A 363 -15.56 -8.71 16.95
N LYS A 364 -16.22 -9.50 16.10
CA LYS A 364 -17.42 -10.23 16.51
C LYS A 364 -16.94 -11.34 17.46
N GLU A 365 -17.31 -11.25 18.73
CA GLU A 365 -17.04 -12.28 19.76
C GLU A 365 -17.58 -13.66 19.38
#